data_AF-A0A497ND33-F1
#
_entry.id   AF-A0A497ND33-F1
#
_cell.length_a   1.000
_cell.length_b   1.000
_cell.length_c   1.000
_cell.angle_alpha   90.00
_cell.angle_beta   90.00
_cell.angle_gamma   90.00
#
_symmetry.space_group_name_H-M   'P 1'
#
loop_
_entity.id
_entity.type
_entity.pdbx_description
1 polymer ?
#
loop_
_entity_poly.entity_id
_entity_poly.type
_entity_poly.pdbx_seq_one_letter_code
_entity_poly.pdbx_strand_id
1 'polypeptide(L)' 'MSEDAPTGLILAEKLMGIIILIMGVLLSYYTYENIEAAGVSAVVFIIAGIALIILGIIMLIAKTS' A
#
# COMPACT_ATOMS: atom_id res chain seq x y z
N MET A 1 -30.63 7.21 -7.96
CA MET A 1 -30.22 8.50 -7.39
C MET A 1 -28.90 8.23 -6.70
N SER A 2 -27.80 8.81 -7.21
CA SER A 2 -26.46 8.61 -6.65
C SER A 2 -26.44 9.14 -5.23
N GLU A 3 -26.28 8.23 -4.28
CA GLU A 3 -25.96 8.58 -2.91
C GLU A 3 -24.46 8.82 -2.91
N ASP A 4 -24.04 10.08 -2.86
CA ASP A 4 -22.63 10.44 -2.71
C ASP A 4 -22.07 9.64 -1.53
N ALA A 5 -20.93 8.97 -1.73
CA ALA A 5 -20.34 8.14 -0.69
C ALA A 5 -20.21 8.97 0.61
N PRO A 6 -20.63 8.45 1.78
CA PRO A 6 -20.53 9.19 3.03
C PRO A 6 -19.11 9.71 3.22
N THR A 7 -18.95 11.00 3.57
CA THR A 7 -17.62 11.63 3.68
C THR A 7 -16.65 10.85 4.58
N GLY A 8 -17.18 10.17 5.61
CA GLY A 8 -16.39 9.28 6.48
C GLY A 8 -15.82 8.05 5.77
N LEU A 9 -16.54 7.49 4.78
CA LEU A 9 -16.07 6.38 3.95
C LEU A 9 -14.91 6.83 3.05
N ILE A 10 -15.06 7.99 2.39
CA ILE A 10 -14.00 8.59 1.57
C ILE A 10 -12.73 8.81 2.40
N LEU A 11 -12.87 9.35 3.62
CA LEU A 11 -11.74 9.56 4.52
C LEU A 11 -11.09 8.23 4.94
N ALA A 12 -11.89 7.22 5.28
CA ALA A 12 -11.39 5.89 5.65
C ALA A 12 -10.62 5.23 4.51
N GLU A 13 -11.08 5.35 3.26
CA GLU A 13 -10.37 4.85 2.08
C GLU A 13 -9.00 5.50 1.92
N LYS A 14 -8.90 6.82 2.07
CA LYS A 14 -7.62 7.53 1.98
C LYS A 14 -6.67 7.13 3.10
N LEU A 15 -7.17 7.01 4.34
CA LEU A 15 -6.36 6.55 5.47
C LEU A 15 -5.84 5.12 5.26
N MET A 16 -6.68 4.22 4.74
CA MET A 16 -6.26 2.86 4.39
C MET A 16 -5.20 2.86 3.28
N GLY A 17 -5.32 3.74 2.29
CA GLY A 17 -4.29 3.94 1.26
C GLY A 17 -2.94 4.35 1.85
N ILE A 18 -2.93 5.27 2.81
CA ILE A 18 -1.71 5.68 3.54
C ILE A 18 -1.10 4.51 4.30
N ILE A 19 -1.91 3.75 5.04
CA ILE A 19 -1.45 2.60 5.82
C ILE A 19 -0.81 1.56 4.89
N ILE A 20 -1.49 1.21 3.80
CA ILE A 20 -0.98 0.24 2.80
C ILE A 20 0.34 0.73 2.19
N LEU A 21 0.43 2.02 1.87
CA LEU A 21 1.64 2.62 1.33
C LEU A 21 2.81 2.50 2.31
N ILE A 22 2.61 2.88 3.58
CA ILE A 22 3.62 2.77 4.64
C ILE A 22 4.06 1.31 4.81
N MET A 23 3.11 0.37 4.86
CA MET A 23 3.41 -1.06 4.97
C MET A 23 4.24 -1.57 3.80
N GLY A 24 3.95 -1.14 2.57
CA GLY A 24 4.73 -1.49 1.39
C GLY A 24 6.16 -0.94 1.42
N VAL A 25 6.34 0.29 1.89
CA VAL A 25 7.68 0.90 2.10
C VAL A 25 8.47 0.12 3.14
N LEU A 26 7.87 -0.14 4.31
CA LEU A 26 8.55 -0.87 5.39
C LEU A 26 8.91 -2.29 4.97
N LEU A 27 7.99 -3.01 4.32
CA LEU A 27 8.25 -4.36 3.82
C LEU A 27 9.44 -4.37 2.84
N SER A 28 9.43 -3.45 1.86
CA SER A 28 10.50 -3.34 0.86
C SER A 28 11.84 -2.99 1.51
N TYR A 29 11.85 -1.99 2.40
CA TYR A 29 13.04 -1.49 3.07
C TYR A 29 13.69 -2.54 3.97
N TYR A 30 12.92 -3.15 4.88
CA TYR A 30 13.45 -4.15 5.79
C TYR A 30 13.88 -5.44 5.08
N THR A 31 13.19 -5.83 4.01
CA THR A 31 13.61 -6.97 3.19
C THR A 31 14.93 -6.67 2.47
N TYR A 32 15.09 -5.46 1.94
CA TYR A 32 16.33 -5.05 1.29
C TYR A 32 17.50 -5.01 2.27
N GLU A 33 17.29 -4.46 3.47
CA GLU A 33 18.33 -4.36 4.51
C GLU A 33 18.72 -5.74 5.07
N ASN A 34 17.78 -6.69 5.09
CA ASN A 34 18.00 -8.05 5.61
C ASN A 34 17.92 -9.11 4.49
N ILE A 35 18.44 -8.80 3.31
CA ILE A 35 18.30 -9.63 2.11
C ILE A 35 18.85 -11.06 2.31
N GLU A 36 19.90 -11.21 3.11
CA GLU A 36 20.50 -12.52 3.43
C GLU A 36 19.58 -13.40 4.28
N ALA A 37 18.79 -12.80 5.19
CA ALA A 37 17.89 -13.54 6.06
C ALA A 37 16.69 -14.12 5.28
N ALA A 38 16.23 -13.41 4.25
CA ALA A 38 15.15 -13.86 3.37
C ALA A 38 15.65 -14.72 2.19
N GLY A 39 16.93 -14.62 1.82
CA GLY A 39 17.53 -15.37 0.72
C GLY A 39 16.76 -15.18 -0.60
N VAL A 40 16.44 -16.28 -1.28
CA VAL A 40 15.71 -16.25 -2.57
C VAL A 40 14.31 -15.62 -2.44
N SER A 41 13.68 -15.71 -1.26
CA SER A 41 12.36 -15.14 -1.01
C SER A 41 12.36 -13.61 -0.91
N ALA A 42 13.53 -12.98 -0.75
CA ALA A 42 13.66 -11.53 -0.66
C ALA A 42 13.09 -10.83 -1.92
N VAL A 43 13.28 -11.44 -3.09
CA VAL A 43 12.74 -10.93 -4.36
C VAL A 43 11.21 -10.86 -4.31
N VAL A 44 10.57 -11.90 -3.77
CA VAL A 44 9.10 -11.95 -3.65
C VAL A 44 8.60 -10.88 -2.68
N PHE A 45 9.26 -10.71 -1.53
CA PHE A 45 8.87 -9.70 -0.55
C PHE A 45 9.08 -8.27 -1.04
N ILE A 46 10.16 -8.00 -1.80
CA ILE A 46 10.39 -6.69 -2.43
C ILE A 46 9.30 -6.42 -3.47
N ILE A 47 8.98 -7.38 -4.35
CA ILE A 47 7.91 -7.22 -5.35
C ILE A 47 6.56 -6.98 -4.66
N ALA A 48 6.25 -7.73 -3.60
CA ALA A 48 5.04 -7.54 -2.82
C ALA A 48 4.99 -6.15 -2.18
N GLY A 49 6.10 -5.68 -1.61
CA GLY A 49 6.20 -4.34 -1.04
C GLY A 49 5.99 -3.23 -2.08
N ILE A 50 6.58 -3.36 -3.26
CA ILE A 50 6.36 -2.44 -4.38
C ILE A 50 4.89 -2.46 -4.83
N ALA A 51 4.27 -3.64 -4.93
CA ALA A 51 2.86 -3.76 -5.26
C ALA A 51 1.96 -3.05 -4.23
N LEU A 52 2.26 -3.19 -2.94
CA LEU A 52 1.55 -2.47 -1.87
C LEU A 52 1.72 -0.95 -1.99
N ILE A 53 2.93 -0.46 -2.30
CA ILE A 53 3.16 0.98 -2.52
C ILE A 53 2.28 1.48 -3.67
N ILE A 54 2.27 0.75 -4.80
CA ILE A 54 1.45 1.11 -5.97
C ILE A 54 -0.04 1.13 -5.59
N LEU A 55 -0.53 0.10 -4.89
CA LEU A 55 -1.92 0.03 -4.44
C LEU A 55 -2.28 1.19 -3.50
N GLY A 56 -1.41 1.50 -2.53
CA GLY A 56 -1.60 2.63 -1.62
C GLY A 56 -1.70 3.97 -2.37
N ILE A 57 -0.82 4.20 -3.36
CA ILE A 57 -0.87 5.38 -4.23
C ILE A 57 -2.18 5.41 -5.04
N ILE A 58 -2.59 4.28 -5.63
CA ILE A 58 -3.85 4.19 -6.37
C ILE A 58 -5.03 4.58 -5.48
N MET A 59 -5.10 4.07 -4.25
CA MET A 59 -6.18 4.44 -3.32
C MET A 59 -6.16 5.94 -2.98
N LEU A 60 -4.98 6.56 -2.89
CA LEU A 60 -4.85 7.99 -2.60
C LEU A 60 -5.28 8.87 -3.77
N ILE A 61 -5.02 8.46 -5.01
CA ILE A 61 -5.31 9.26 -6.21
C ILE A 61 -6.68 8.91 -6.81
N ALA A 62 -7.18 7.69 -6.57
CA ALA A 62 -8.48 7.26 -7.06
C ALA A 62 -9.55 8.27 -6.65
N LYS A 63 -10.29 8.76 -7.65
CA LYS A 63 -11.38 9.68 -7.43
C LYS A 63 -12.54 8.90 -6.82
N THR A 64 -12.73 9.03 -5.51
CA THR A 64 -13.94 8.50 -4.86
C THR A 64 -15.11 9.34 -5.39
N SER A 65 -15.97 8.68 -6.16
CA SER A 65 -17.08 9.29 -6.90
C SER A 65 -18.36 9.28 -6.08
#